data_AF-A0A439PGB2-F1
#
_entry.id   AF-A0A439PGB2-F1
#
_cell.length_a   1.000
_cell.length_b   1.000
_cell.length_c   1.000
_cell.angle_alpha   90.00
_cell.angle_beta   90.00
_cell.angle_gamma   90.00
#
_symmetry.space_group_name_H-M   'P 1'
#
loop_
_entity.id
_entity.type
_entity.pdbx_description
1 polymer ?
#
loop_
_entity_poly.entity_id
_entity_poly.type
_entity_poly.pdbx_seq_one_letter_code
_entity_poly.pdbx_strand_id
1 'polypeptide(L)'
;MFRQRLLLFAATLSISGCAADYLNNYDSMTLASGDANNTNSLLQTVDPFNPNSNNTHIEGDGARSVAIVARYRNGSGSRGGDLDCAGGKGNNPVVQGPVAVSGSDPNRLDGDHDGIGCEK
;
A
#
# COMPACT_ATOMS: atom_id res chain seq x y z
N MET A 1 -83.16 0.07 24.78
CA MET A 1 -81.85 -0.06 25.47
C MET A 1 -80.81 -0.86 24.70
N PHE A 2 -81.16 -1.99 24.05
CA PHE A 2 -80.19 -2.85 23.34
C PHE A 2 -79.49 -2.15 22.15
N ARG A 3 -80.23 -1.38 21.35
CA ARG A 3 -79.68 -0.63 20.20
C ARG A 3 -78.63 0.42 20.61
N GLN A 4 -78.82 1.09 21.73
CA GLN A 4 -77.88 2.09 22.23
C GLN A 4 -76.59 1.45 22.76
N ARG A 5 -76.69 0.28 23.41
CA ARG A 5 -75.51 -0.50 23.81
C ARG A 5 -74.72 -1.00 22.60
N LEU A 6 -75.42 -1.45 21.56
CA LEU A 6 -74.78 -1.93 20.33
C LEU A 6 -74.02 -0.81 19.59
N LEU A 7 -74.60 0.40 19.55
CA LEU A 7 -73.93 1.58 19.01
C LEU A 7 -72.69 1.98 19.81
N LEU A 8 -72.76 1.90 21.15
CA LEU A 8 -71.61 2.21 22.01
C LEU A 8 -70.47 1.21 21.83
N PHE A 9 -70.77 -0.09 21.73
CA PHE A 9 -69.75 -1.11 21.46
C PHE A 9 -69.13 -0.98 20.06
N ALA A 10 -69.93 -0.63 19.05
CA ALA A 10 -69.41 -0.39 17.71
C ALA A 10 -68.46 0.82 17.67
N ALA A 11 -68.79 1.89 18.41
CA ALA A 11 -67.97 3.10 18.50
C ALA A 11 -66.65 2.87 19.26
N THR A 12 -66.63 2.04 20.31
CA THR A 12 -65.38 1.74 21.03
C THR A 12 -64.45 0.84 20.21
N LEU A 13 -65.00 -0.10 19.45
CA LEU A 13 -64.20 -0.98 18.58
C LEU A 13 -63.50 -0.17 17.47
N SER A 14 -64.21 0.74 16.82
CA SER A 14 -63.67 1.55 15.72
C SER A 14 -62.58 2.53 16.15
N ILE A 15 -62.66 3.07 17.38
CA ILE A 15 -61.63 3.98 17.91
C ILE A 15 -60.35 3.21 18.31
N SER A 16 -60.46 1.95 18.75
CA SER A 16 -59.29 1.14 19.13
C SER A 16 -58.40 0.70 17.96
N GLY A 17 -58.91 0.72 16.72
CA GLY A 17 -58.15 0.36 15.51
C GLY A 17 -57.21 1.45 15.01
N CYS A 18 -57.48 2.73 15.30
CA CYS A 18 -56.66 3.85 14.82
C CYS A 18 -55.36 4.06 15.62
N ALA A 19 -55.21 3.42 16.79
CA ALA A 19 -53.99 3.50 17.60
C ALA A 19 -52.96 2.42 17.26
N ALA A 20 -53.30 1.43 16.42
CA ALA A 20 -52.40 0.32 16.08
C ALA A 20 -51.22 0.77 15.20
N ASP A 21 -51.42 1.77 14.34
CA ASP A 21 -50.34 2.33 13.50
C ASP A 21 -49.47 3.37 14.23
N TYR A 22 -49.95 3.91 15.35
CA TYR A 22 -49.18 4.88 16.16
C TYR A 22 -48.10 4.25 17.03
N LEU A 23 -48.08 2.92 17.16
CA LEU A 23 -47.03 2.18 17.86
C LEU A 23 -45.83 1.83 16.96
N ASN A 24 -45.82 2.32 15.71
CA ASN A 24 -44.79 2.04 14.71
C ASN A 24 -43.84 3.21 14.42
N ASN A 25 -44.00 4.39 15.07
CA ASN A 25 -42.96 5.41 15.03
C ASN A 25 -41.89 5.13 16.09
N TYR A 26 -41.01 4.18 15.76
CA TYR A 26 -39.82 3.81 16.51
C TYR A 26 -38.75 4.90 16.38
N ASP A 27 -38.89 6.01 17.13
CA ASP A 27 -37.76 6.90 17.45
C ASP A 27 -36.92 6.34 18.62
N SER A 28 -37.00 5.04 18.90
CA SER A 28 -36.08 4.38 19.82
C SER A 28 -34.76 4.11 19.10
N MET A 29 -33.64 4.44 19.75
CA MET A 29 -32.41 3.68 19.53
C MET A 29 -32.65 2.22 19.98
N THR A 30 -33.22 1.46 19.05
CA THR A 30 -33.27 0.00 18.95
C THR A 30 -33.72 -0.81 20.18
N LEU A 31 -35.04 -0.92 20.39
CA LEU A 31 -35.65 -2.14 20.97
C LEU A 31 -35.65 -3.33 19.99
N ALA A 32 -35.29 -3.07 18.73
CA ALA A 32 -34.82 -4.02 17.74
C ALA A 32 -33.27 -4.07 17.69
N SER A 33 -32.60 -3.94 18.85
CA SER A 33 -31.19 -4.34 18.96
C SER A 33 -31.17 -5.86 18.90
N GLY A 34 -31.40 -6.38 17.70
CA GLY A 34 -31.25 -7.78 17.38
C GLY A 34 -29.87 -8.20 17.87
N ASP A 35 -29.86 -9.27 18.66
CA ASP A 35 -28.71 -9.90 19.31
C ASP A 35 -27.38 -9.22 18.95
N ALA A 36 -26.98 -8.26 19.77
CA ALA A 36 -25.77 -7.47 19.53
C ALA A 36 -24.54 -8.37 19.39
N ASN A 37 -24.54 -9.56 20.01
CA ASN A 37 -23.48 -10.55 19.85
C ASN A 37 -23.54 -11.23 18.47
N ASN A 38 -24.73 -11.61 17.99
CA ASN A 38 -24.93 -12.11 16.64
C ASN A 38 -24.58 -11.06 15.58
N THR A 39 -24.98 -9.81 15.77
CA THR A 39 -24.67 -8.71 14.84
C THR A 39 -23.18 -8.34 14.89
N ASN A 40 -22.52 -8.43 16.05
CA ASN A 40 -21.05 -8.30 16.15
C ASN A 40 -20.33 -9.41 15.38
N SER A 41 -20.89 -10.62 15.32
CA SER A 41 -20.30 -11.74 14.57
C SER A 41 -20.21 -11.47 13.06
N LEU A 42 -21.11 -10.63 12.52
CA LEU A 42 -21.09 -10.21 11.11
C LEU A 42 -20.05 -9.12 10.82
N LEU A 43 -19.62 -8.36 11.84
CA LEU A 43 -18.65 -7.27 11.68
C LEU A 43 -17.20 -7.70 11.92
N GLN A 44 -16.95 -8.78 12.67
CA GLN A 44 -15.62 -9.16 13.12
C GLN A 44 -15.09 -10.38 12.37
N THR A 45 -14.65 -10.16 11.13
CA THR A 45 -13.87 -11.17 10.39
C THR A 45 -12.52 -11.35 11.09
N VAL A 46 -12.25 -12.56 11.58
CA VAL A 46 -11.07 -12.95 12.38
C VAL A 46 -9.74 -12.70 11.64
N ASP A 47 -9.76 -12.63 10.31
CA ASP A 47 -8.66 -12.15 9.48
C ASP A 47 -9.22 -11.55 8.17
N PRO A 48 -9.34 -10.22 8.07
CA PRO A 48 -9.87 -9.57 6.87
C PRO A 48 -8.85 -9.53 5.72
N PHE A 49 -7.63 -10.03 5.91
CA PHE A 49 -6.57 -9.92 4.93
C PHE A 49 -6.58 -11.08 3.93
N ASN A 50 -5.99 -10.82 2.76
CA ASN A 50 -5.72 -11.86 1.77
C ASN A 50 -4.83 -12.94 2.40
N PRO A 51 -5.09 -14.26 2.21
CA PRO A 51 -4.25 -15.34 2.73
C PRO A 51 -2.75 -15.21 2.39
N ASN A 52 -2.42 -14.57 1.27
CA ASN A 52 -1.04 -14.31 0.87
C ASN A 52 -0.38 -13.16 1.65
N SER A 53 -1.12 -12.42 2.46
CA SER A 53 -0.60 -11.28 3.25
C SER A 53 0.40 -11.72 4.33
N ASN A 54 0.32 -12.98 4.77
CA ASN A 54 1.26 -13.56 5.73
C ASN A 54 2.50 -14.16 5.05
N ASN A 55 2.64 -14.00 3.73
CA ASN A 55 3.76 -14.54 3.00
C ASN A 55 5.01 -13.68 3.21
N THR A 56 5.89 -14.11 4.13
CA THR A 56 7.20 -13.51 4.35
C THR A 56 8.31 -14.15 3.51
N HIS A 57 7.94 -14.97 2.51
CA HIS A 57 8.90 -15.60 1.59
C HIS A 57 9.55 -14.52 0.72
N ILE A 58 10.86 -14.37 0.87
CA ILE A 58 11.68 -13.55 -0.02
C ILE A 58 12.11 -14.45 -1.16
N GLU A 59 11.64 -14.16 -2.37
CA GLU A 59 12.07 -14.89 -3.56
C GLU A 59 13.57 -14.73 -3.79
N GLY A 60 14.30 -15.84 -3.74
CA GLY A 60 15.73 -15.92 -4.00
C GLY A 60 16.64 -15.75 -2.79
N ASP A 61 17.90 -16.13 -2.96
CA ASP A 61 18.96 -16.16 -1.94
C ASP A 61 19.62 -14.79 -1.68
N GLY A 62 19.11 -13.72 -2.29
CA GLY A 62 19.66 -12.38 -2.19
C GLY A 62 21.04 -12.20 -2.83
N ALA A 63 21.65 -13.25 -3.41
CA ALA A 63 23.00 -13.17 -3.99
C ALA A 63 23.06 -12.14 -5.12
N ARG A 64 21.99 -12.01 -5.91
CA ARG A 64 21.86 -10.97 -6.94
C ARG A 64 21.89 -9.56 -6.34
N SER A 65 21.19 -9.33 -5.25
CA SER A 65 21.15 -8.03 -4.55
C SER A 65 22.51 -7.71 -3.92
N VAL A 66 23.15 -8.71 -3.30
CA VAL A 66 24.51 -8.59 -2.73
C VAL A 66 25.54 -8.25 -3.83
N ALA A 67 25.44 -8.87 -5.01
CA ALA A 67 26.34 -8.59 -6.13
C ALA A 67 26.23 -7.13 -6.62
N ILE A 68 25.03 -6.55 -6.63
CA ILE A 68 24.83 -5.15 -6.99
C ILE A 68 25.39 -4.21 -5.90
N VAL A 69 25.11 -4.50 -4.63
CA VAL A 69 25.65 -3.72 -3.50
C VAL A 69 27.19 -3.77 -3.48
N ALA A 70 27.80 -4.91 -3.77
CA ALA A 70 29.25 -5.05 -3.89
C ALA A 70 29.81 -4.19 -5.03
N ARG A 71 29.13 -4.13 -6.19
CA ARG A 71 29.53 -3.25 -7.30
C ARG A 71 29.44 -1.77 -6.93
N TYR A 72 28.39 -1.36 -6.22
CA TYR A 72 28.29 0.03 -5.71
C TYR A 72 29.38 0.35 -4.68
N ARG A 73 29.64 -0.57 -3.74
CA ARG A 73 30.72 -0.40 -2.75
C ARG A 73 32.10 -0.33 -3.38
N ASN A 74 32.34 -1.11 -4.43
CA ASN A 74 33.61 -1.17 -5.14
C ASN A 74 33.71 -0.13 -6.27
N GLY A 75 32.89 0.93 -6.25
CA GLY A 75 32.98 2.06 -7.17
C GLY A 75 32.57 1.76 -8.62
N SER A 76 32.07 0.55 -8.91
CA SER A 76 31.67 0.14 -10.27
C SER A 76 30.23 0.53 -10.63
N GLY A 77 29.62 1.40 -9.82
CA GLY A 77 28.21 1.79 -9.88
C GLY A 77 27.89 2.99 -10.78
N SER A 78 28.84 3.50 -11.56
CA SER A 78 28.58 4.57 -12.52
C SER A 78 29.09 4.17 -13.90
N ARG A 79 28.22 3.54 -14.69
CA ARG A 79 28.45 3.32 -16.13
C ARG A 79 28.02 4.53 -16.97
N GLY A 80 27.90 5.72 -16.39
CA GLY A 80 27.35 6.86 -17.13
C GLY A 80 27.44 8.24 -16.48
N GLY A 81 28.25 8.40 -15.43
CA GLY A 81 28.70 9.73 -15.02
C GLY A 81 29.94 10.10 -15.82
N ASP A 82 30.09 11.39 -16.13
CA ASP A 82 31.37 11.97 -16.51
C ASP A 82 32.35 11.66 -15.37
N LEU A 83 33.48 11.01 -15.68
CA LEU A 83 34.45 10.47 -14.72
C LEU A 83 35.76 11.25 -14.90
N ASP A 84 36.42 11.58 -13.78
CA ASP A 84 37.74 12.23 -13.81
C ASP A 84 38.85 11.23 -13.45
N CYS A 85 40.05 11.44 -13.97
CA CYS A 85 41.25 10.78 -13.46
C CYS A 85 41.63 11.32 -12.07
N ALA A 86 42.26 10.47 -11.25
CA ALA A 86 42.77 10.89 -9.94
C ALA A 86 43.77 12.05 -10.05
N GLY A 87 43.46 13.18 -9.40
CA GLY A 87 44.25 14.41 -9.47
C GLY A 87 43.83 15.39 -10.57
N GLY A 88 42.78 15.09 -11.33
CA GLY A 88 42.17 15.98 -12.32
C GLY A 88 41.53 17.23 -11.71
N LYS A 89 41.26 18.24 -12.56
CA LYS A 89 40.67 19.53 -12.15
C LYS A 89 39.13 19.52 -12.05
N GLY A 90 38.48 18.40 -12.35
CA GLY A 90 37.03 18.29 -12.30
C GLY A 90 36.48 17.99 -10.90
N ASN A 91 35.16 18.07 -10.77
CA ASN A 91 34.41 17.81 -9.54
C ASN A 91 33.63 16.49 -9.62
N ASN A 92 34.01 15.63 -10.56
CA ASN A 92 33.30 14.43 -10.88
C ASN A 92 33.86 13.23 -10.10
N PRO A 93 33.14 12.09 -10.09
CA PRO A 93 33.66 10.87 -9.48
C PRO A 93 34.99 10.46 -10.10
N VAL A 94 35.98 10.25 -9.24
CA VAL A 94 37.36 9.98 -9.63
C VAL A 94 37.60 8.49 -9.83
N VAL A 95 38.25 8.12 -10.93
CA VAL A 95 38.77 6.77 -11.19
C VAL A 95 40.24 6.70 -10.78
N GLN A 96 40.60 5.66 -10.02
CA GLN A 96 41.97 5.43 -9.56
C GLN A 96 42.66 4.38 -10.43
N GLY A 97 43.72 4.78 -11.11
CA GLY A 97 44.62 3.91 -11.87
C GLY A 97 44.43 3.97 -13.39
N PRO A 98 45.27 3.24 -14.14
CA PRO A 98 45.12 3.11 -15.59
C PRO A 98 43.83 2.35 -15.91
N VAL A 99 42.99 2.96 -16.73
CA VAL A 99 41.68 2.43 -17.13
C VAL A 99 41.75 2.03 -18.59
N ALA A 100 41.40 0.78 -18.90
CA ALA A 100 41.28 0.37 -20.29
C ALA A 100 40.07 1.08 -20.93
N VAL A 101 40.34 1.92 -21.92
CA VAL A 101 39.33 2.63 -22.71
C VAL A 101 39.16 1.88 -24.02
N SER A 102 38.05 1.15 -24.15
CA SER A 102 37.74 0.36 -25.34
C SER A 102 36.49 0.91 -26.02
N GLY A 103 36.66 1.49 -27.20
CA GLY A 103 35.56 2.02 -28.04
C GLY A 103 35.45 3.54 -27.95
N SER A 104 34.22 4.05 -27.88
CA SER A 104 33.99 5.48 -27.63
C SER A 104 34.53 5.85 -26.25
N ASP A 105 35.15 7.02 -26.13
CA ASP A 105 35.61 7.62 -24.87
C ASP A 105 34.69 8.81 -24.47
N PRO A 106 33.53 8.57 -23.83
CA PRO A 106 32.57 9.62 -23.55
C PRO A 106 33.07 10.60 -22.48
N ASN A 107 33.95 10.11 -21.61
CA ASN A 107 34.50 10.84 -20.47
C ASN A 107 35.88 11.45 -20.79
N ARG A 108 36.39 11.25 -22.01
CA ARG A 108 37.69 11.79 -22.47
C ARG A 108 38.85 11.46 -21.53
N LEU A 109 38.86 10.23 -21.01
CA LEU A 109 39.90 9.74 -20.09
C LEU A 109 41.20 9.38 -20.81
N ASP A 110 41.13 9.08 -22.12
CA ASP A 110 42.23 8.70 -23.00
C ASP A 110 42.44 9.80 -24.04
N GLY A 111 43.25 10.80 -23.68
CA GLY A 111 43.46 11.99 -24.50
C GLY A 111 44.35 11.74 -25.73
N ASP A 112 45.25 10.77 -25.65
CA ASP A 112 46.23 10.40 -26.67
C ASP A 112 45.82 9.19 -27.51
N HIS A 113 44.70 8.55 -27.16
CA HIS A 113 44.01 7.49 -27.91
C HIS A 113 44.82 6.20 -28.05
N ASP A 114 45.55 5.82 -27.00
CA ASP A 114 46.35 4.59 -26.97
C ASP A 114 45.57 3.38 -26.39
N GLY A 115 44.36 3.62 -25.89
CA GLY A 115 43.47 2.63 -25.27
C GLY A 115 43.60 2.53 -23.75
N ILE A 116 44.40 3.39 -23.10
CA ILE A 116 44.63 3.42 -21.67
C ILE A 116 44.46 4.84 -21.12
N GLY A 117 43.33 5.11 -20.47
CA GLY A 117 43.09 6.38 -19.78
C GLY A 117 43.74 6.44 -18.40
N CYS A 118 43.95 7.67 -17.90
CA CYS A 118 44.50 7.94 -16.57
C CYS A 118 45.90 7.33 -16.29
N GLU A 119 46.75 7.31 -17.31
CA GLU A 119 48.06 6.64 -17.27
C GLU A 119 49.17 7.37 -16.48
N LYS A 120 49.01 8.66 -16.15
CA LYS A 120 49.75 9.41 -15.11
C LYS A 120 49.26 10.84 -14.95
#